data_AF-A0A0F9LX91-F1
#
_entry.id   AF-A0A0F9LX91-F1
#
_cell.length_a   1.000
_cell.length_b   1.000
_cell.length_c   1.000
_cell.angle_alpha   90.00
_cell.angle_beta   90.00
_cell.angle_gamma   90.00
#
_symmetry.space_group_name_H-M   'P 1'
#
loop_
_entity.id
_entity.type
_entity.pdbx_description
1 polymer ?
#
loop_
_entity_poly.entity_id
_entity_poly.type
_entity_poly.pdbx_seq_one_letter_code
_entity_poly.pdbx_strand_id
1 'polypeptide(L)'
;MEKKMKWMRHLPSHMIRTALHFDPEMVVRVVHFAPKYTEVRLYCTDGKYAQGISICSTLDEWDYKTGKCLAFSRAITALLTEERTGRIRKTVTRKWKPAQDRRVRNVVYRFKSFFRECNLRGYTT
;
A
#
# COMPACT_ATOMS: atom_id res chain seq x y z
N MET A 1 16.39 3.18 -17.90
CA MET A 1 15.28 3.96 -17.28
C MET A 1 13.95 3.21 -17.19
N GLU A 2 13.57 2.39 -18.18
CA GLU A 2 12.20 1.85 -18.32
C GLU A 2 11.64 0.97 -17.18
N LYS A 3 12.49 0.26 -16.42
CA LYS A 3 12.03 -0.58 -15.29
C LYS A 3 11.57 0.25 -14.07
N LYS A 4 12.06 1.48 -13.87
CA LYS A 4 11.78 2.31 -12.67
C LYS A 4 10.30 2.77 -12.59
N MET A 5 9.58 2.84 -13.70
CA MET A 5 8.25 3.50 -13.76
C MET A 5 7.09 2.59 -14.19
N LYS A 6 7.28 1.26 -14.27
CA LYS A 6 6.20 0.32 -14.63
C LYS A 6 4.96 0.43 -13.73
N TRP A 7 5.13 0.89 -12.48
CA TRP A 7 4.05 1.09 -11.52
C TRP A 7 3.09 2.24 -11.89
N MET A 8 3.55 3.23 -12.65
CA MET A 8 2.76 4.41 -13.02
C MET A 8 1.56 4.06 -13.92
N ARG A 9 1.66 3.01 -14.72
CA ARG A 9 0.63 2.61 -15.70
C ARG A 9 -0.72 2.23 -15.07
N HIS A 10 -0.74 2.00 -13.75
CA HIS A 10 -1.90 1.51 -13.03
C HIS A 10 -2.45 2.50 -12.00
N LEU A 11 -1.90 3.71 -11.93
CA LEU A 11 -2.32 4.74 -10.99
C LEU A 11 -2.88 5.96 -11.73
N PRO A 12 -3.85 6.67 -11.14
CA PRO A 12 -4.27 7.98 -11.62
C PRO A 12 -3.11 8.99 -11.65
N SER A 13 -3.08 9.85 -12.67
CA SER A 13 -2.02 10.85 -12.86
C SER A 13 -1.83 11.81 -11.68
N HIS A 14 -2.89 12.10 -10.91
CA HIS A 14 -2.76 12.93 -9.71
C HIS A 14 -1.96 12.23 -8.61
N MET A 15 -2.13 10.92 -8.40
CA MET A 15 -1.39 10.16 -7.39
C MET A 15 0.09 10.03 -7.76
N ILE A 16 0.38 9.84 -9.05
CA ILE A 16 1.75 9.81 -9.57
C ILE A 16 2.42 11.16 -9.33
N ARG A 17 1.75 12.26 -9.64
CA ARG A 17 2.26 13.62 -9.39
C ARG A 17 2.55 13.86 -7.91
N THR A 18 1.66 13.45 -7.00
CA THR A 18 1.90 13.58 -5.55
C THR A 18 3.15 12.81 -5.12
N ALA A 19 3.32 11.58 -5.58
CA ALA A 19 4.48 10.76 -5.22
C ALA A 19 5.79 11.35 -5.75
N LEU A 20 5.82 11.78 -7.02
CA LEU A 20 7.00 12.37 -7.64
C LEU A 20 7.34 13.77 -7.10
N HIS A 21 6.32 14.53 -6.64
CA HIS A 21 6.55 15.80 -5.97
C HIS A 21 7.21 15.59 -4.59
N PHE A 22 6.88 14.50 -3.90
CA PHE A 22 7.50 14.14 -2.64
C PHE A 22 8.96 13.70 -2.83
N ASP A 23 9.19 12.75 -3.73
CA ASP A 23 10.53 12.28 -4.08
C ASP A 23 10.56 11.84 -5.56
N PRO A 24 11.32 12.53 -6.44
CA PRO A 24 11.38 12.20 -7.86
C PRO A 24 12.06 10.85 -8.13
N GLU A 25 12.85 10.35 -7.19
CA GLU A 25 13.57 9.09 -7.27
C GLU A 25 12.89 7.95 -6.49
N MET A 26 11.67 8.18 -5.98
CA MET A 26 10.91 7.22 -5.20
C MET A 26 10.78 5.87 -5.91
N VAL A 27 11.08 4.80 -5.18
CA VAL A 27 10.89 3.42 -5.65
C VAL A 27 9.58 2.87 -5.10
N VAL A 28 8.69 2.46 -5.99
CA VAL A 28 7.41 1.86 -5.64
C VAL A 28 7.48 0.35 -5.87
N ARG A 29 7.26 -0.43 -4.81
CA ARG A 29 7.07 -1.88 -4.90
C ARG A 29 5.60 -2.20 -4.65
N VAL A 30 5.00 -2.92 -5.59
CA VAL A 30 3.63 -3.42 -5.47
C VAL A 30 3.70 -4.93 -5.35
N VAL A 31 3.12 -5.47 -4.28
CA VAL A 31 3.02 -6.92 -4.06
C VAL A 31 1.55 -7.31 -4.04
N HIS A 32 1.22 -8.30 -4.87
CA HIS A 32 -0.12 -8.86 -4.95
C HIS A 32 -0.15 -10.22 -4.27
N PHE A 33 -0.96 -10.33 -3.24
CA PHE A 33 -1.29 -11.61 -2.62
C PHE A 33 -2.74 -11.91 -2.95
N ALA A 34 -2.99 -12.33 -4.20
CA ALA A 34 -4.32 -12.73 -4.64
C ALA A 34 -4.79 -14.00 -3.88
N PRO A 35 -6.06 -14.08 -3.42
CA PRO A 35 -7.14 -13.07 -3.42
C PRO A 35 -7.25 -12.29 -2.08
N LYS A 36 -6.16 -12.22 -1.30
CA LYS A 36 -6.16 -11.75 0.08
C LYS A 36 -5.96 -10.23 0.20
N TYR A 37 -4.92 -9.68 -0.40
CA TYR A 37 -4.59 -8.25 -0.30
C TYR A 37 -3.64 -7.75 -1.38
N THR A 38 -3.63 -6.43 -1.56
CA THR A 38 -2.58 -5.71 -2.30
C THR A 38 -1.76 -4.89 -1.32
N GLU A 39 -0.46 -4.95 -1.46
CA GLU A 39 0.50 -4.18 -0.69
C GLU A 39 1.26 -3.22 -1.61
N VAL A 40 1.46 -1.99 -1.17
CA VAL A 40 2.32 -1.01 -1.80
C VAL A 40 3.34 -0.54 -0.78
N ARG A 41 4.62 -0.53 -1.17
CA ARG A 41 5.71 0.08 -0.41
C ARG A 41 6.33 1.20 -1.24
N LEU A 42 6.49 2.35 -0.63
CA LEU A 42 7.14 3.53 -1.16
C LEU A 42 8.47 3.67 -0.45
N TYR A 43 9.57 3.67 -1.19
CA TYR A 43 10.91 3.87 -0.66
C TYR A 43 11.44 5.21 -1.17
N CYS A 44 11.79 6.09 -0.24
CA CYS A 44 12.37 7.39 -0.51
C CYS A 44 13.90 7.31 -0.48
N THR A 45 14.55 8.22 -1.19
CA THR A 45 16.01 8.37 -1.29
C THR A 45 16.65 8.76 0.03
N ASP A 46 15.93 9.48 0.88
CA ASP A 46 16.37 9.87 2.23
C ASP A 46 16.33 8.70 3.24
N GLY A 47 16.00 7.49 2.81
CA GLY A 47 15.91 6.32 3.67
C GLY A 47 14.52 6.10 4.27
N LYS A 48 13.57 7.02 4.10
CA LYS A 48 12.20 6.79 4.58
C LYS A 48 11.50 5.73 3.74
N TYR A 49 10.60 4.98 4.36
CA TYR A 49 9.64 4.19 3.61
C TYR A 49 8.25 4.23 4.23
N ALA A 50 7.25 4.15 3.37
CA ALA A 50 5.87 4.00 3.75
C ALA A 50 5.27 2.75 3.11
N GLN A 51 4.31 2.17 3.79
CA GLN A 51 3.60 0.98 3.38
C GLN A 51 2.11 1.24 3.48
N GLY A 52 1.37 0.79 2.48
CA GLY A 52 -0.07 0.78 2.48
C GLY A 52 -0.57 -0.57 2.02
N ILE A 53 -1.59 -1.06 2.71
CA ILE A 53 -2.19 -2.37 2.45
C ILE A 53 -3.66 -2.15 2.16
N SER A 54 -4.11 -2.66 1.03
CA SER A 54 -5.52 -2.75 0.68
C SER A 54 -6.03 -4.17 0.88
N ILE A 55 -6.98 -4.28 1.81
CA ILE A 55 -7.81 -5.45 2.07
C ILE A 55 -9.24 -4.94 1.87
N CYS A 56 -9.85 -5.21 0.72
CA CYS A 56 -11.26 -4.92 0.51
C CYS A 56 -12.11 -6.07 1.05
N SER A 57 -12.65 -5.88 2.25
CA SER A 57 -13.76 -6.67 2.80
C SER A 57 -15.11 -6.27 2.24
N THR A 58 -15.17 -5.27 1.36
CA THR A 58 -16.43 -4.68 0.85
C THR A 58 -16.73 -5.01 -0.61
N LEU A 59 -15.81 -5.68 -1.33
CA LEU A 59 -15.95 -5.98 -2.75
C LEU A 59 -15.98 -7.50 -2.94
N ASP A 60 -17.11 -8.01 -3.42
CA ASP A 60 -17.20 -9.37 -3.94
C ASP A 60 -16.51 -9.49 -5.31
N GLU A 61 -16.33 -8.36 -5.99
CA GLU A 61 -15.54 -8.21 -7.21
C GLU A 61 -14.23 -7.49 -6.88
N TRP A 62 -13.19 -8.25 -6.54
CA TRP A 62 -11.87 -7.67 -6.24
C TRP A 62 -11.22 -7.15 -7.53
N ASP A 63 -11.40 -5.86 -7.81
CA ASP A 63 -10.64 -5.19 -8.86
C ASP A 63 -9.21 -4.90 -8.37
N TYR A 64 -8.22 -5.56 -9.00
CA TYR A 64 -6.81 -5.35 -8.73
C TYR A 64 -6.38 -3.90 -8.89
N LYS A 65 -6.96 -3.15 -9.84
CA LYS A 65 -6.68 -1.73 -10.04
C LYS A 65 -7.16 -0.92 -8.84
N THR A 66 -8.39 -1.13 -8.41
CA THR A 66 -8.94 -0.50 -7.19
C THR A 66 -8.12 -0.84 -5.94
N GLY A 67 -7.73 -2.11 -5.76
CA GLY A 67 -6.88 -2.54 -4.66
C GLY A 67 -5.51 -1.85 -4.63
N LYS A 68 -4.87 -1.69 -5.80
CA LYS A 68 -3.62 -0.95 -5.96
C LYS A 68 -3.76 0.51 -5.55
N CYS A 69 -4.77 1.21 -6.09
CA CYS A 69 -4.99 2.63 -5.81
C CYS A 69 -5.19 2.89 -4.31
N LEU A 70 -5.99 2.07 -3.63
CA LEU A 70 -6.22 2.20 -2.19
C LEU A 70 -4.96 1.95 -1.36
N ALA A 71 -4.18 0.92 -1.70
CA ALA A 71 -2.92 0.63 -1.02
C ALA A 71 -1.92 1.77 -1.22
N PHE A 72 -1.80 2.29 -2.44
CA PHE A 72 -0.92 3.42 -2.75
C PHE A 72 -1.32 4.68 -2.00
N SER A 73 -2.62 5.02 -1.99
CA SER A 73 -3.14 6.17 -1.25
C SER A 73 -2.79 6.09 0.23
N ARG A 74 -2.97 4.92 0.85
CA ARG A 74 -2.61 4.69 2.26
C ARG A 74 -1.12 4.86 2.51
N ALA A 75 -0.27 4.41 1.60
CA ALA A 75 1.17 4.57 1.71
C ALA A 75 1.58 6.05 1.61
N ILE A 76 1.01 6.80 0.66
CA ILE A 76 1.24 8.26 0.54
C ILE A 76 0.75 8.99 1.78
N THR A 77 -0.45 8.69 2.27
CA THR A 77 -0.94 9.30 3.51
C THR A 77 -0.01 9.00 4.67
N ALA A 78 0.42 7.75 4.85
CA ALA A 78 1.34 7.39 5.92
C ALA A 78 2.67 8.15 5.82
N LEU A 79 3.17 8.36 4.61
CA LEU A 79 4.38 9.13 4.36
C LEU A 79 4.21 10.60 4.71
N LEU A 80 3.08 11.21 4.33
CA LEU A 80 2.79 12.62 4.57
C LEU A 80 2.48 12.94 6.05
N THR A 81 1.81 12.02 6.75
CA THR A 81 1.40 12.20 8.15
C THR A 81 2.34 11.54 9.14
N GLU A 82 3.39 10.88 8.64
CA GLU A 82 4.29 10.02 9.42
C GLU A 82 3.53 8.97 10.26
N GLU A 83 2.41 8.44 9.75
CA GLU A 83 1.54 7.51 10.47
C GLU A 83 2.24 6.16 10.71
N ARG A 84 2.67 5.92 11.96
CA ARG A 84 3.40 4.69 12.34
C ARG A 84 2.51 3.49 12.67
N THR A 85 1.19 3.63 12.79
CA THR A 85 0.36 2.55 13.35
C THR A 85 -1.06 2.43 12.79
N GLY A 86 -1.32 2.83 11.54
CA GLY A 86 -2.66 2.72 10.96
C GLY A 86 -3.17 1.28 10.97
N ARG A 87 -4.04 0.92 11.92
CA ARG A 87 -4.44 -0.49 12.14
C ARG A 87 -5.51 -0.94 11.14
N ILE A 88 -5.46 -2.22 10.78
CA ILE A 88 -6.58 -2.87 10.07
C ILE A 88 -7.74 -2.98 11.06
N ARG A 89 -8.90 -2.45 10.69
CA ARG A 89 -10.13 -2.65 11.47
C ARG A 89 -10.53 -4.13 11.33
N LYS A 90 -10.36 -4.88 12.42
CA LYS A 90 -10.78 -6.29 12.51
C LYS A 90 -12.21 -6.47 13.00
N THR A 91 -12.91 -5.37 13.34
CA THR A 91 -14.31 -5.43 13.74
C THR A 91 -15.16 -5.85 12.55
N VAL A 92 -15.56 -7.11 12.55
CA VAL A 92 -16.46 -7.70 11.56
C VAL A 92 -17.84 -7.08 11.80
N THR A 93 -18.41 -6.46 10.77
CA THR A 93 -19.81 -6.00 10.85
C THR A 93 -20.72 -7.14 10.44
N ARG A 94 -21.97 -7.19 10.96
CA ARG A 94 -22.97 -8.21 10.59
C ARG A 94 -23.30 -8.26 9.08
N LYS A 95 -22.80 -7.30 8.28
CA LYS A 95 -23.03 -7.20 6.83
C LYS A 95 -21.97 -7.91 5.97
N TRP A 96 -20.95 -8.53 6.56
CA TRP A 96 -19.89 -9.19 5.80
C TRP A 96 -20.30 -10.57 5.32
N LYS A 97 -20.00 -10.87 4.05
CA LYS A 97 -20.09 -12.24 3.53
C LYS A 97 -18.97 -13.11 4.12
N PRO A 98 -19.16 -14.44 4.26
CA PRO A 98 -18.13 -15.34 4.82
C PRO A 98 -16.76 -15.26 4.13
N ALA A 99 -16.72 -15.03 2.81
CA ALA A 99 -15.47 -14.84 2.07
C ALA A 99 -14.75 -13.53 2.44
N GLN A 100 -15.49 -12.47 2.77
CA GLN A 100 -14.95 -11.20 3.21
C GLN A 100 -14.33 -11.32 4.62
N ASP A 101 -15.05 -12.00 5.52
CA ASP A 101 -14.56 -12.32 6.87
C ASP A 101 -13.28 -13.15 6.83
N ARG A 102 -13.26 -14.23 6.03
CA ARG A 102 -12.08 -15.10 5.85
C ARG A 102 -10.86 -14.32 5.36
N ARG A 103 -11.03 -13.37 4.43
CA ARG A 103 -9.92 -12.55 3.89
C ARG A 103 -9.31 -11.64 4.97
N VAL A 104 -10.14 -10.99 5.77
CA VAL A 104 -9.66 -10.08 6.82
C VAL A 104 -9.03 -10.82 7.99
N ARG A 105 -9.63 -11.94 8.44
CA ARG A 105 -9.10 -12.72 9.56
C ARG A 105 -7.74 -13.35 9.27
N ASN A 106 -7.52 -13.77 8.01
CA ASN A 106 -6.29 -14.45 7.60
C ASN A 106 -5.21 -13.49 7.05
N VAL A 107 -5.37 -12.18 7.21
CA VAL A 107 -4.32 -11.25 6.81
C VAL A 107 -3.18 -11.26 7.82
N VAL A 108 -1.97 -11.44 7.34
CA VAL A 108 -0.76 -11.54 8.18
C VAL A 108 -0.44 -10.20 8.86
N TYR A 109 -0.84 -9.09 8.22
CA TYR A 109 -0.53 -7.74 8.69
C TYR A 109 -1.48 -7.25 9.77
N ARG A 110 -0.96 -6.41 10.68
CA ARG A 110 -1.75 -5.70 11.71
C ARG A 110 -2.15 -4.28 11.28
N PHE A 111 -1.52 -3.74 10.23
CA PHE A 111 -1.63 -2.35 9.80
C PHE A 111 -2.10 -2.22 8.35
N LYS A 112 -2.94 -1.22 8.07
CA LYS A 112 -3.40 -0.81 6.73
C LYS A 112 -2.50 0.27 6.14
N SER A 113 -1.77 1.00 6.97
CA SER A 113 -0.82 2.04 6.65
C SER A 113 0.29 2.05 7.70
N PHE A 114 1.53 2.26 7.28
CA PHE A 114 2.69 2.27 8.17
C PHE A 114 3.82 3.10 7.57
N PHE A 115 4.35 4.06 8.33
CA PHE A 115 5.53 4.82 7.99
C PHE A 115 6.69 4.47 8.93
N ARG A 116 7.90 4.45 8.37
CA ARG A 116 9.12 4.25 9.14
C ARG A 116 10.33 4.88 8.44
N GLU A 117 11.18 5.49 9.25
CA GLU A 117 12.53 5.84 8.85
C GLU A 117 13.37 4.56 8.77
N CYS A 118 13.91 4.28 7.59
CA CYS A 118 14.85 3.19 7.40
C CYS A 118 16.25 3.81 7.30
N ASN A 119 17.14 3.46 8.22
CA ASN A 119 18.57 3.65 7.97
C ASN A 119 18.96 2.67 6.87
N LEU A 120 18.84 3.06 5.59
CA LEU A 120 19.17 2.25 4.42
C LEU A 120 20.69 2.06 4.24
N ARG A 121 21.45 1.84 5.33
CA ARG A 121 22.87 1.45 5.27
C ARG A 121 23.11 0.01 4.76
N GLY A 122 22.14 -0.64 4.10
CA GLY A 122 22.26 -2.08 3.79
C GLY A 122 21.44 -2.65 2.64
N TYR A 123 20.87 -1.83 1.75
CA TYR A 123 20.16 -2.33 0.57
C TYR A 123 20.82 -1.93 -0.77
N THR A 124 22.05 -1.44 -0.73
CA THR A 124 22.95 -1.44 -1.89
C THR A 124 23.75 -2.73 -1.88
N THR A 125 23.28 -3.73 -2.63
CA THR A 125 24.09 -4.66 -3.44
C THR A 125 23.17 -5.50 -4.31
#